data_AF-A0A538DFC0-F1
#
_entry.id   AF-A0A538DFC0-F1
#
_cell.length_a   1.000
_cell.length_b   1.000
_cell.length_c   1.000
_cell.angle_alpha   90.00
_cell.angle_beta   90.00
_cell.angle_gamma   90.00
#
_symmetry.space_group_name_H-M   'P 1'
#
loop_
_entity.id
_entity.type
_entity.pdbx_description
1 polymer ?
#
loop_
_entity_poly.entity_id
_entity_poly.type
_entity_poly.pdbx_seq_one_letter_code
_entity_poly.pdbx_strand_id
1 'polypeptide(L)'
;MALQFPTRAERPGKQPHIASLERGIWPEFMYHDAVLERLFDRVISEYADFQFYAWDDEREEVVGGGNAIPATWDGDAATLLDDGVDGVVEARFADDAPPPNALCALQILIAPEYRGQGLSGRMIKRMAEIGRAHGLDTLIAPVRPNLKDKYPLTPIERYIEWRRPDGMLLDPWLRTH
;
A
#
# COMPACT_ATOMS: atom_id res chain seq x y z
N MET A 1 0.49 -16.97 17.37
CA MET A 1 0.03 -15.80 16.61
C MET A 1 -0.61 -16.18 15.30
N ALA A 2 -1.91 -16.51 15.37
CA ALA A 2 -2.78 -16.47 14.21
C ALA A 2 -3.13 -15.00 13.94
N LEU A 3 -2.70 -14.47 12.79
CA LEU A 3 -3.06 -13.13 12.35
C LEU A 3 -4.20 -13.25 11.35
N GLN A 4 -5.24 -12.46 11.54
CA GLN A 4 -6.37 -12.33 10.60
C GLN A 4 -6.16 -11.12 9.70
N PHE A 5 -6.87 -11.10 8.57
CA PHE A 5 -6.83 -9.98 7.64
C PHE A 5 -8.20 -9.44 7.23
N PRO A 6 -9.03 -9.00 8.19
CA PRO A 6 -10.33 -8.45 7.87
C PRO A 6 -10.20 -7.13 7.12
N THR A 7 -11.13 -6.88 6.20
CA THR A 7 -11.37 -5.52 5.67
C THR A 7 -12.03 -4.65 6.73
N ARG A 8 -12.04 -3.33 6.51
CA ARG A 8 -12.74 -2.38 7.36
C ARG A 8 -14.25 -2.59 7.32
N ALA A 9 -14.78 -3.08 6.20
CA ALA A 9 -16.17 -3.48 6.07
C ALA A 9 -16.49 -4.79 6.83
N GLU A 10 -15.57 -5.77 6.84
CA GLU A 10 -15.73 -7.03 7.57
C GLU A 10 -15.61 -6.87 9.09
N ARG A 11 -14.75 -5.95 9.56
CA ARG A 11 -14.58 -5.62 10.99
C ARG A 11 -14.81 -4.11 11.23
N PRO A 12 -16.08 -3.65 11.20
CA PRO A 12 -16.40 -2.27 11.53
C PRO A 12 -16.27 -2.07 13.05
N GLY A 13 -15.55 -1.04 13.50
CA GLY A 13 -15.41 -0.76 14.92
C GLY A 13 -14.09 -0.09 15.30
N LYS A 14 -13.76 -0.12 16.59
CA LYS A 14 -12.47 0.42 17.07
C LYS A 14 -11.34 -0.41 16.47
N GLN A 15 -10.38 0.29 15.86
CA GLN A 15 -9.09 -0.25 15.45
C GLN A 15 -8.04 0.23 16.44
N PRO A 16 -7.96 -0.37 17.64
CA PRO A 16 -6.94 -0.01 18.61
C PRO A 16 -5.55 -0.16 17.97
N HIS A 17 -4.66 0.74 18.35
CA HIS A 17 -3.28 0.84 17.86
C HIS A 17 -3.09 1.40 16.43
N ILE A 18 -4.11 1.46 15.55
CA ILE A 18 -3.89 1.92 14.17
C ILE A 18 -3.39 3.37 14.08
N ALA A 19 -3.99 4.29 14.84
CA ALA A 19 -3.56 5.68 14.89
C ALA A 19 -2.18 5.86 15.55
N SER A 20 -1.72 4.86 16.32
CA SER A 20 -0.36 4.84 16.86
C SER A 20 0.63 4.30 15.85
N LEU A 21 0.22 3.36 14.99
CA LEU A 21 1.02 2.92 13.86
C LEU A 21 1.17 4.03 12.83
N GLU A 22 0.09 4.68 12.45
CA GLU A 22 0.12 5.77 11.46
C GLU A 22 0.99 6.94 11.91
N ARG A 23 1.08 7.20 13.22
CA ARG A 23 1.93 8.25 13.79
C ARG A 23 3.36 7.77 13.99
N GLY A 24 4.28 8.31 13.18
CA GLY A 24 5.72 8.13 13.35
C GLY A 24 6.32 6.95 12.58
N ILE A 25 5.54 6.27 11.73
CA ILE A 25 6.08 5.26 10.81
C ILE A 25 6.72 5.93 9.58
N TRP A 26 6.15 7.02 9.09
CA TRP A 26 6.65 7.71 7.91
C TRP A 26 7.57 8.88 8.23
N PRO A 27 8.54 9.21 7.33
CA PRO A 27 9.22 10.50 7.35
C PRO A 27 8.22 11.66 7.30
N GLU A 28 8.54 12.75 8.02
CA GLU A 28 7.62 13.87 8.23
C GLU A 28 7.01 14.42 6.93
N PHE A 29 7.81 14.57 5.88
CA PHE A 29 7.35 15.16 4.61
C PHE A 29 6.18 14.40 3.97
N MET A 30 6.01 13.10 4.24
CA MET A 30 4.91 12.31 3.68
C MET A 30 3.55 12.69 4.25
N TYR A 31 3.49 13.31 5.43
CA TYR A 31 2.22 13.73 6.00
C TYR A 31 1.71 15.05 5.41
N HIS A 32 2.55 15.74 4.63
CA HIS A 32 2.27 17.06 4.04
C HIS A 32 2.04 16.97 2.53
N ASP A 33 1.50 15.84 2.08
CA ASP A 33 1.10 15.64 0.69
C ASP A 33 -0.28 16.27 0.45
N ALA A 34 -0.36 17.27 -0.43
CA ALA A 34 -1.59 18.05 -0.61
C ALA A 34 -2.77 17.23 -1.18
N VAL A 35 -2.49 16.19 -1.96
CA VAL A 35 -3.54 15.31 -2.52
C VAL A 35 -4.05 14.38 -1.44
N LEU A 36 -3.15 13.70 -0.75
CA LEU A 36 -3.52 12.73 0.27
C LEU A 36 -4.13 13.40 1.51
N GLU A 37 -3.67 14.58 1.91
CA GLU A 37 -4.32 15.38 2.96
C GLU A 37 -5.80 15.66 2.65
N ARG A 38 -6.12 15.91 1.37
CA ARG A 38 -7.47 16.23 0.94
C ARG A 38 -8.35 15.01 0.72
N LEU A 39 -7.78 13.92 0.20
CA LEU A 39 -8.57 12.80 -0.35
C LEU A 39 -8.42 11.48 0.41
N PHE A 40 -7.40 11.30 1.24
CA PHE A 40 -7.13 9.99 1.85
C PHE A 40 -8.24 9.58 2.83
N ASP A 41 -8.81 10.50 3.61
CA ASP A 41 -9.97 10.21 4.47
C ASP A 41 -11.19 9.72 3.67
N ARG A 42 -11.36 10.23 2.44
CA ARG A 42 -12.39 9.74 1.50
C ARG A 42 -12.04 8.35 0.99
N VAL A 43 -10.77 8.06 0.68
CA VAL A 43 -10.34 6.69 0.35
C VAL A 43 -10.74 5.73 1.47
N ILE A 44 -10.41 6.08 2.71
CA ILE A 44 -10.65 5.23 3.87
C ILE A 44 -12.15 4.99 4.10
N SER A 45 -12.97 6.02 3.93
CA SER A 45 -14.42 5.97 4.21
C SER A 45 -15.26 5.42 3.06
N GLU A 46 -15.00 5.82 1.82
CA GLU A 46 -15.80 5.42 0.64
C GLU A 46 -15.40 4.05 0.09
N TYR A 47 -14.18 3.57 0.38
CA TYR A 47 -13.66 2.29 -0.12
C TYR A 47 -13.32 1.31 1.01
N ALA A 48 -14.20 1.19 2.00
CA ALA A 48 -13.96 0.36 3.20
C ALA A 48 -13.67 -1.12 2.91
N ASP A 49 -14.19 -1.67 1.81
CA ASP A 49 -13.91 -3.04 1.36
C ASP A 49 -12.46 -3.25 0.90
N PHE A 50 -11.77 -2.17 0.53
CA PHE A 50 -10.39 -2.18 0.04
C PHE A 50 -9.38 -1.76 1.11
N GLN A 51 -9.85 -1.39 2.31
CA GLN A 51 -9.02 -1.09 3.46
C GLN A 51 -9.01 -2.31 4.36
N PHE A 52 -7.86 -2.77 4.81
CA PHE A 52 -7.75 -4.00 5.61
C PHE A 52 -6.65 -3.92 6.65
N TYR A 53 -6.67 -4.87 7.57
CA TYR A 53 -5.75 -4.90 8.70
C TYR A 53 -4.96 -6.19 8.72
N ALA A 54 -3.80 -6.19 9.38
CA ALA A 54 -3.26 -7.38 10.02
C ALA A 54 -3.69 -7.31 11.48
N TRP A 55 -4.60 -8.20 11.88
CA TRP A 55 -5.20 -8.23 13.21
C TRP A 55 -4.62 -9.37 14.04
N ASP A 56 -4.13 -9.06 15.22
CA ASP A 56 -3.70 -10.04 16.21
C ASP A 56 -4.88 -10.41 17.12
N ASP A 57 -5.41 -11.63 16.93
CA ASP A 57 -6.51 -12.15 17.75
C ASP A 57 -6.10 -12.37 19.21
N GLU A 58 -4.83 -12.69 19.49
CA GLU A 58 -4.37 -12.98 20.86
C GLU A 58 -4.26 -11.69 21.69
N ARG A 59 -3.87 -10.59 21.06
CA ARG A 59 -3.68 -9.28 21.70
C ARG A 59 -4.83 -8.30 21.48
N GLU A 60 -5.77 -8.66 20.64
CA GLU A 60 -6.88 -7.82 20.18
C GLU A 60 -6.42 -6.45 19.65
N GLU A 61 -5.38 -6.44 18.81
CA GLU A 61 -4.78 -5.22 18.29
C GLU A 61 -4.49 -5.27 16.78
N VAL A 62 -4.47 -4.09 16.15
CA VAL A 62 -3.98 -3.94 14.76
C VAL A 62 -2.46 -3.86 14.78
N VAL A 63 -1.81 -4.76 14.05
CA VAL A 63 -0.34 -4.83 13.93
C VAL A 63 0.17 -4.42 12.53
N GLY A 64 -0.76 -4.18 11.61
CA GLY A 64 -0.49 -3.61 10.30
C GLY A 64 -1.76 -3.11 9.61
N GLY A 65 -1.60 -2.15 8.70
CA GLY A 65 -2.67 -1.58 7.89
C GLY A 65 -2.36 -1.73 6.41
N GLY A 66 -3.37 -2.03 5.61
CA GLY A 66 -3.27 -2.10 4.16
C GLY A 66 -4.36 -1.22 3.54
N ASN A 67 -3.94 -0.36 2.61
CA ASN A 67 -4.85 0.53 1.90
C ASN A 67 -4.67 0.39 0.41
N ALA A 68 -5.79 0.31 -0.28
CA ALA A 68 -5.86 0.21 -1.72
C ALA A 68 -7.07 0.99 -2.24
N ILE A 69 -7.06 1.30 -3.53
CA ILE A 69 -8.15 1.99 -4.20
C ILE A 69 -8.38 1.36 -5.59
N PRO A 70 -9.64 1.18 -6.03
CA PRO A 70 -9.92 0.80 -7.40
C PRO A 70 -9.33 1.83 -8.37
N ALA A 71 -8.74 1.37 -9.47
CA ALA A 71 -8.08 2.21 -10.45
C ALA A 71 -8.39 1.71 -11.87
N THR A 72 -8.14 2.58 -12.85
CA THR A 72 -8.20 2.22 -14.26
C THR A 72 -6.79 2.23 -14.81
N TRP A 73 -6.42 1.15 -15.49
CA TRP A 73 -5.13 1.04 -16.17
C TRP A 73 -5.32 0.25 -17.47
N ASP A 74 -4.67 0.70 -18.54
CA ASP A 74 -4.78 0.11 -19.87
C ASP A 74 -3.82 -1.08 -20.09
N GLY A 75 -2.96 -1.38 -19.11
CA GLY A 75 -1.98 -2.45 -19.19
C GLY A 75 -0.63 -2.04 -19.77
N ASP A 76 -0.48 -0.78 -20.21
CA ASP A 76 0.80 -0.24 -20.68
C ASP A 76 1.55 0.43 -19.52
N ALA A 77 2.78 -0.01 -19.27
CA ALA A 77 3.61 0.61 -18.23
C ALA A 77 4.01 2.05 -18.59
N ALA A 78 4.05 2.40 -19.88
CA ALA A 78 4.41 3.74 -20.35
C ALA A 78 3.30 4.78 -20.11
N THR A 79 2.09 4.35 -19.77
CA THR A 79 0.94 5.23 -19.49
C THR A 79 0.64 5.37 -17.99
N LEU A 80 1.47 4.76 -17.14
CA LEU A 80 1.39 4.96 -15.70
C LEU A 80 1.59 6.46 -15.38
N LEU A 81 0.81 6.95 -14.42
CA LEU A 81 0.85 8.35 -14.02
C LEU A 81 2.19 8.68 -13.34
N ASP A 82 2.85 9.74 -13.81
CA ASP A 82 4.10 10.24 -13.22
C ASP A 82 3.92 10.67 -11.75
N ASP A 83 2.73 11.14 -11.38
CA ASP A 83 2.35 11.57 -10.03
C ASP A 83 2.12 10.38 -9.06
N GLY A 84 2.30 9.13 -9.53
CA GLY A 84 2.26 7.94 -8.70
C GLY A 84 0.93 7.77 -7.94
N VAL A 85 1.03 7.66 -6.61
CA VAL A 85 -0.14 7.45 -5.74
C VAL A 85 -1.14 8.61 -5.86
N ASP A 86 -0.64 9.83 -5.92
CA ASP A 86 -1.46 11.05 -5.92
C ASP A 86 -2.32 11.09 -7.18
N GLY A 87 -1.68 10.87 -8.34
CA GLY A 87 -2.37 10.81 -9.62
C GLY A 87 -3.46 9.75 -9.65
N VAL A 88 -3.23 8.57 -9.07
CA VAL A 88 -4.25 7.51 -9.01
C VAL A 88 -5.43 7.91 -8.13
N VAL A 89 -5.18 8.52 -6.97
CA VAL A 89 -6.22 8.97 -6.06
C VAL A 89 -7.06 10.09 -6.69
N GLU A 90 -6.42 11.09 -7.30
CA GLU A 90 -7.14 12.16 -8.01
C GLU A 90 -7.96 11.63 -9.18
N ALA A 91 -7.37 10.78 -10.01
CA ALA A 91 -8.06 10.18 -11.15
C ALA A 91 -9.29 9.37 -10.72
N ARG A 92 -9.24 8.68 -9.58
CA ARG A 92 -10.39 7.92 -9.07
C ARG A 92 -11.53 8.82 -8.58
N PHE A 93 -11.21 9.99 -8.03
CA PHE A 93 -12.19 10.95 -7.51
C PHE A 93 -12.65 12.00 -8.52
N ALA A 94 -12.15 11.96 -9.77
CA ALA A 94 -12.66 12.80 -10.85
C ALA A 94 -14.12 12.46 -11.20
N ASP A 95 -14.89 13.47 -11.62
CA ASP A 95 -16.33 13.32 -11.93
C ASP A 95 -16.59 12.35 -13.10
N ASP A 96 -15.65 12.27 -14.03
CA ASP A 96 -15.70 11.42 -15.23
C ASP A 96 -14.78 10.19 -15.13
N ALA A 97 -14.37 9.82 -13.91
CA ALA A 97 -13.47 8.72 -13.67
C ALA A 97 -14.00 7.41 -14.28
N PRO A 98 -13.26 6.76 -15.19
CA PRO A 98 -13.72 5.55 -15.87
C PRO A 98 -13.99 4.40 -14.89
N PRO A 99 -14.76 3.38 -15.29
CA PRO A 99 -14.93 2.17 -14.48
C PRO A 99 -13.56 1.54 -14.17
N PRO A 100 -13.32 1.14 -12.91
CA PRO A 100 -12.04 0.53 -12.54
C PRO A 100 -11.94 -0.88 -13.12
N ASN A 101 -10.74 -1.26 -13.54
CA ASN A 101 -10.38 -2.59 -14.01
C ASN A 101 -9.15 -3.17 -13.28
N ALA A 102 -8.54 -2.39 -12.40
CA ALA A 102 -7.41 -2.76 -11.58
C ALA A 102 -7.62 -2.28 -10.13
N LEU A 103 -6.84 -2.84 -9.22
CA LEU A 103 -6.67 -2.34 -7.87
C LEU A 103 -5.29 -1.69 -7.77
N CYS A 104 -5.21 -0.50 -7.17
CA CYS A 104 -3.95 0.16 -6.87
C CYS A 104 -3.63 0.05 -5.39
N ALA A 105 -2.45 -0.49 -5.06
CA ALA A 105 -1.90 -0.49 -3.72
C ALA A 105 -1.46 0.93 -3.34
N LEU A 106 -1.94 1.45 -2.21
CA LEU A 106 -1.55 2.78 -1.71
C LEU A 106 -0.51 2.69 -0.61
N GLN A 107 -0.75 1.84 0.39
CA GLN A 107 0.24 1.60 1.45
C GLN A 107 0.05 0.25 2.13
N ILE A 108 1.17 -0.24 2.67
CA ILE A 108 1.21 -1.29 3.69
C ILE A 108 2.07 -0.78 4.85
N LEU A 109 1.47 -0.78 6.03
CA LEU A 109 2.06 -0.37 7.30
C LEU A 109 2.20 -1.61 8.18
N ILE A 110 3.37 -1.78 8.81
CA ILE A 110 3.63 -2.89 9.73
C ILE A 110 4.32 -2.34 10.96
N ALA A 111 3.81 -2.70 12.15
CA ALA A 111 4.43 -2.31 13.41
C ALA A 111 5.88 -2.81 13.48
N PRO A 112 6.83 -2.00 13.99
CA PRO A 112 8.25 -2.33 14.02
C PRO A 112 8.59 -3.74 14.52
N GLU A 113 7.92 -4.19 15.58
CA GLU A 113 8.07 -5.50 16.22
C GLU A 113 7.60 -6.69 15.35
N TYR A 114 6.78 -6.43 14.32
CA TYR A 114 6.29 -7.45 13.36
C TYR A 114 7.07 -7.46 12.03
N ARG A 115 8.07 -6.57 11.86
CA ARG A 115 8.88 -6.49 10.64
C ARG A 115 9.87 -7.66 10.55
N GLY A 116 10.24 -8.02 9.33
CA GLY A 116 11.18 -9.12 9.06
C GLY A 116 10.59 -10.54 9.21
N GLN A 117 9.30 -10.65 9.52
CA GLN A 117 8.60 -11.93 9.74
C GLN A 117 7.78 -12.39 8.53
N GLY A 118 8.00 -11.80 7.35
CA GLY A 118 7.26 -12.12 6.12
C GLY A 118 5.83 -11.55 6.03
N LEU A 119 5.43 -10.68 6.96
CA LEU A 119 4.08 -10.13 7.02
C LEU A 119 3.70 -9.30 5.78
N SER A 120 4.66 -8.56 5.19
CA SER A 120 4.43 -7.76 3.98
C SER A 120 3.92 -8.59 2.80
N GLY A 121 4.55 -9.73 2.52
CA GLY A 121 4.12 -10.63 1.44
C GLY A 121 2.71 -11.17 1.66
N ARG A 122 2.34 -11.47 2.92
CA ARG A 122 0.96 -11.89 3.24
C ARG A 122 -0.05 -10.76 3.04
N MET A 123 0.32 -9.53 3.39
CA MET A 123 -0.55 -8.36 3.19
C MET A 123 -0.75 -8.04 1.70
N ILE A 124 0.30 -8.12 0.88
CA ILE A 124 0.18 -7.98 -0.58
C ILE A 124 -0.73 -9.07 -1.15
N LYS A 125 -0.55 -10.32 -0.71
CA LYS A 125 -1.43 -11.42 -1.13
C LYS A 125 -2.89 -11.15 -0.76
N ARG A 126 -3.18 -10.69 0.46
CA ARG A 126 -4.54 -10.31 0.86
C ARG A 126 -5.09 -9.18 -0.01
N MET A 127 -4.29 -8.17 -0.34
CA MET A 127 -4.71 -7.09 -1.22
C MET A 127 -5.13 -7.60 -2.60
N ALA A 128 -4.36 -8.53 -3.18
CA ALA A 128 -4.73 -9.17 -4.44
C ALA A 128 -6.01 -10.04 -4.32
N GLU A 129 -6.22 -10.71 -3.18
CA GLU A 129 -7.46 -11.47 -2.92
C GLU A 129 -8.68 -10.54 -2.83
N ILE A 130 -8.54 -9.38 -2.17
CA ILE A 130 -9.59 -8.36 -2.09
C ILE A 130 -9.93 -7.83 -3.49
N GLY A 131 -8.91 -7.53 -4.31
CA GLY A 131 -9.12 -7.09 -5.70
C GLY A 131 -9.92 -8.11 -6.50
N ARG A 132 -9.50 -9.38 -6.49
CA ARG A 132 -10.19 -10.48 -7.16
C ARG A 132 -11.64 -10.65 -6.71
N ALA A 133 -11.91 -10.54 -5.41
CA ALA A 133 -13.27 -10.64 -4.88
C ALA A 133 -14.22 -9.56 -5.44
N HIS A 134 -13.66 -8.44 -5.92
CA HIS A 134 -14.38 -7.33 -6.54
C HIS A 134 -14.25 -7.29 -8.08
N GLY A 135 -13.73 -8.35 -8.70
CA GLY A 135 -13.53 -8.42 -10.16
C GLY A 135 -12.36 -7.57 -10.68
N LEU A 136 -11.44 -7.15 -9.80
CA LEU A 136 -10.22 -6.42 -10.14
C LEU A 136 -9.03 -7.39 -10.13
N ASP A 137 -8.77 -8.03 -11.26
CA ASP A 137 -7.77 -9.10 -11.37
C ASP A 137 -6.32 -8.60 -11.49
N THR A 138 -6.14 -7.30 -11.74
CA THR A 138 -4.83 -6.66 -11.86
C THR A 138 -4.55 -5.82 -10.61
N LEU A 139 -3.40 -6.07 -9.96
CA LEU A 139 -2.90 -5.25 -8.86
C LEU A 139 -1.69 -4.44 -9.36
N ILE A 140 -1.80 -3.12 -9.33
CA ILE A 140 -0.68 -2.20 -9.56
C ILE A 140 -0.20 -1.64 -8.22
N ALA A 141 1.10 -1.36 -8.10
CA ALA A 141 1.69 -0.85 -6.88
C ALA A 141 2.79 0.17 -7.19
N PRO A 142 2.53 1.48 -7.02
CA PRO A 142 3.58 2.47 -6.94
C PRO A 142 4.43 2.21 -5.70
N VAL A 143 5.73 1.94 -5.88
CA VAL A 143 6.62 1.54 -4.78
C VAL A 143 7.71 2.57 -4.56
N ARG A 144 7.86 3.02 -3.30
CA ARG A 144 9.04 3.78 -2.86
C ARG A 144 10.07 2.84 -2.24
N PRO A 145 11.28 2.71 -2.80
CA PRO A 145 12.29 1.85 -2.20
C PRO A 145 12.74 2.36 -0.83
N ASN A 146 12.92 1.43 0.11
CA ASN A 146 13.23 1.73 1.51
C ASN A 146 14.67 2.22 1.75
N LEU A 147 15.61 1.88 0.88
CA LEU A 147 17.03 2.22 1.05
C LEU A 147 17.51 3.26 0.05
N LYS A 148 16.63 3.84 -0.78
CA LYS A 148 17.04 4.80 -1.83
C LYS A 148 17.62 6.09 -1.25
N ASP A 149 17.14 6.51 -0.09
CA ASP A 149 17.64 7.65 0.68
C ASP A 149 19.12 7.52 1.06
N LYS A 150 19.63 6.29 1.25
CA LYS A 150 21.05 6.01 1.50
C LYS A 150 21.94 6.17 0.27
N TYR A 151 21.34 6.27 -0.92
CA TYR A 151 22.03 6.43 -2.19
C TYR A 151 21.41 7.59 -3.00
N PRO A 152 21.40 8.81 -2.45
CA PRO A 152 20.61 9.91 -2.99
C PRO A 152 21.10 10.35 -4.37
N LEU A 153 22.41 10.29 -4.63
CA LEU A 153 23.03 10.70 -5.90
C LEU A 153 22.94 9.63 -7.00
N THR A 154 22.47 8.42 -6.68
CA THR A 154 22.30 7.37 -7.69
C THR A 154 20.96 7.58 -8.41
N PRO A 155 20.93 7.62 -9.77
CA PRO A 155 19.69 7.63 -10.54
C PRO A 155 18.78 6.45 -10.16
N ILE A 156 17.47 6.68 -10.11
CA ILE A 156 16.53 5.66 -9.63
C ILE A 156 16.53 4.43 -10.54
N GLU A 157 16.62 4.64 -11.85
CA GLU A 157 16.63 3.62 -12.91
C GLU A 157 17.79 2.64 -12.71
N ARG A 158 18.94 3.16 -12.26
CA ARG A 158 20.09 2.31 -11.93
C ARG A 158 19.93 1.62 -10.58
N TYR A 159 19.40 2.32 -9.59
CA TYR A 159 19.28 1.81 -8.23
C TYR A 159 18.33 0.59 -8.15
N ILE A 160 17.19 0.64 -8.85
CA ILE A 160 16.19 -0.44 -8.81
C ILE A 160 16.71 -1.77 -9.38
N GLU A 161 17.79 -1.73 -10.16
CA GLU A 161 18.42 -2.92 -10.74
C GLU A 161 19.50 -3.54 -9.83
N TRP A 162 19.90 -2.86 -8.75
CA TRP A 162 20.99 -3.33 -7.89
C TRP A 162 20.65 -4.64 -7.20
N ARG A 163 21.61 -5.55 -7.14
CA ARG A 163 21.46 -6.90 -6.58
C ARG A 163 22.51 -7.21 -5.53
N ARG A 164 22.14 -8.05 -4.58
CA ARG A 164 23.04 -8.66 -3.59
C ARG A 164 23.81 -9.83 -4.21
N PRO A 165 24.85 -10.37 -3.54
CA PRO A 165 25.58 -11.55 -4.01
C PRO A 165 24.72 -12.81 -4.25
N ASP A 166 23.55 -12.89 -3.60
CA ASP A 166 22.56 -13.96 -3.78
C ASP A 166 21.65 -13.75 -5.02
N GLY A 167 21.86 -12.69 -5.80
CA GLY A 167 21.11 -12.36 -7.01
C GLY A 167 19.78 -11.62 -6.76
N MET A 168 19.35 -11.48 -5.51
CA MET A 168 18.11 -10.78 -5.17
C MET A 168 18.30 -9.26 -5.19
N LEU A 169 17.22 -8.49 -5.41
CA LEU A 169 17.29 -7.03 -5.40
C LEU A 169 17.86 -6.50 -4.07
N LEU A 170 18.62 -5.41 -4.11
CA LEU A 170 19.22 -4.82 -2.92
C LEU A 170 18.14 -4.30 -1.96
N ASP A 171 17.15 -3.58 -2.49
CA ASP A 171 16.09 -2.98 -1.70
C ASP A 171 15.11 -4.04 -1.17
N PRO A 172 14.85 -4.09 0.16
CA PRO A 172 13.95 -5.07 0.75
C PRO A 172 12.49 -4.91 0.31
N TRP A 173 12.04 -3.70 0.00
CA TRP A 173 10.67 -3.47 -0.44
C TRP A 173 10.45 -3.94 -1.87
N LEU A 174 11.40 -3.60 -2.76
CA LEU A 174 11.36 -4.08 -4.15
C LEU A 174 11.41 -5.60 -4.24
N ARG A 175 12.22 -6.28 -3.40
CA ARG A 175 12.26 -7.76 -3.35
C ARG A 175 10.94 -8.44 -2.98
N THR A 176 10.00 -7.72 -2.35
CA THR A 176 8.75 -8.31 -1.89
C THR A 176 7.76 -8.50 -3.05
N HIS A 177 7.96 -7.80 -4.16
CA HIS A 177 7.14 -7.83 -5.37
C HIS A 177 7.82 -8.69 -6.44
#